data_AF-A0A838RVT9-F1
#
_entry.id   AF-A0A838RVT9-F1
#
_cell.length_a   1.000
_cell.length_b   1.000
_cell.length_c   1.000
_cell.angle_alpha   90.00
_cell.angle_beta   90.00
_cell.angle_gamma   90.00
#
_symmetry.space_group_name_H-M   'P 1'
#
loop_
_entity.id
_entity.type
_entity.pdbx_description
1 polymer ?
#
loop_
_entity_poly.entity_id
_entity_poly.type
_entity_poly.pdbx_seq_one_letter_code
_entity_poly.pdbx_strand_id
1 'polypeptide(L)'
;MRTECIFRLAPEIKARVARAASITGQGLTDFAISALSDRADEILERHDTVLLDAEAYGFFLESLGHRSKPSQTSRAVAARYRRGQRKGVRSPLLIEPISKSQRYSNGEWLPCGTRPKLPVILG
;
A
#
# COMPACT_ATOMS: atom_id res chain seq x y z
N MET A 1 -19.40 7.93 -6.43
CA MET A 1 -19.45 6.55 -6.97
C MET A 1 -19.63 5.65 -5.76
N ARG A 2 -20.76 4.93 -5.64
CA ARG A 2 -20.97 3.96 -4.55
C ARG A 2 -20.57 2.58 -5.08
N THR A 3 -19.76 1.86 -4.33
CA THR A 3 -19.34 0.49 -4.65
C THR A 3 -20.04 -0.44 -3.67
N GLU A 4 -20.62 -1.53 -4.15
CA GLU A 4 -21.34 -2.50 -3.33
C GLU A 4 -20.45 -3.72 -3.05
N CYS A 5 -20.54 -4.26 -1.83
CA CYS A 5 -19.82 -5.46 -1.41
C CYS A 5 -20.82 -6.54 -1.01
N ILE A 6 -20.82 -7.68 -1.71
CA ILE A 6 -21.80 -8.76 -1.55
C ILE A 6 -21.09 -10.01 -1.05
N PHE A 7 -21.56 -10.55 0.08
CA PHE A 7 -21.01 -11.76 0.69
C PHE A 7 -22.07 -12.85 0.85
N ARG A 8 -21.65 -14.11 0.68
CA ARG A 8 -22.42 -15.29 1.10
C ARG A 8 -21.83 -15.77 2.42
N LEU A 9 -22.61 -15.68 3.50
CA LEU A 9 -22.17 -16.07 4.84
C LEU A 9 -22.82 -17.40 5.22
N ALA A 10 -22.05 -18.24 5.91
CA ALA A 10 -22.61 -19.39 6.61
C ALA A 10 -23.58 -18.89 7.71
N PRO A 11 -24.67 -19.63 8.00
CA PRO A 11 -25.70 -19.21 8.96
C PRO A 11 -25.13 -18.88 10.35
N GLU A 12 -24.12 -19.62 10.79
CA GLU A 12 -23.49 -19.49 12.10
C GLU A 12 -22.73 -18.17 12.22
N ILE A 13 -22.03 -17.77 11.14
CA ILE A 13 -21.31 -16.50 11.07
C ILE A 13 -22.32 -15.35 11.11
N LYS A 14 -23.39 -15.43 10.32
CA LYS A 14 -24.44 -14.40 10.32
C LYS A 14 -25.06 -14.25 11.70
N ALA A 15 -25.36 -15.36 12.40
CA ALA A 15 -25.92 -15.32 13.74
C ALA A 15 -24.97 -14.66 14.75
N ARG A 16 -23.67 -14.96 14.68
CA ARG A 16 -22.65 -14.34 15.55
C ARG A 16 -22.52 -12.83 15.31
N VAL A 17 -22.45 -12.42 14.05
CA VAL A 17 -22.33 -11.01 13.67
C VAL A 17 -23.59 -10.24 14.05
N ALA A 18 -24.78 -10.82 13.83
CA ALA A 18 -26.05 -10.20 14.24
C ALA A 18 -26.13 -9.99 15.75
N ARG A 19 -25.70 -10.99 16.55
CA ARG A 19 -25.63 -10.83 18.01
C ARG A 19 -24.70 -9.70 18.41
N ALA A 20 -23.51 -9.61 17.80
CA ALA A 20 -22.56 -8.55 18.10
C ALA A 20 -23.12 -7.17 17.74
N ALA A 21 -23.76 -7.03 16.58
CA ALA A 21 -24.43 -5.80 16.15
C ALA A 21 -25.54 -5.38 17.13
N SER A 22 -26.32 -6.34 17.64
CA SER A 22 -27.34 -6.07 18.67
C SER A 22 -26.72 -5.57 19.98
N ILE A 23 -25.56 -6.08 20.39
CA ILE A 23 -24.86 -5.63 21.59
C ILE A 23 -24.33 -4.20 21.42
N THR A 24 -23.83 -3.85 20.23
CA THR A 24 -23.32 -2.50 19.94
C THR A 24 -24.41 -1.50 19.58
N GLY A 25 -25.67 -1.93 19.48
CA GLY A 25 -26.81 -1.08 19.10
C GLY A 25 -26.79 -0.66 17.63
N GLN A 26 -26.10 -1.41 16.77
CA GLN A 26 -25.93 -1.09 15.35
C GLN A 26 -26.73 -2.04 14.46
N GLY A 27 -27.03 -1.61 13.24
CA GLY A 27 -27.53 -2.50 12.19
C GLY A 27 -26.48 -3.52 11.78
N LEU A 28 -26.90 -4.70 11.31
CA LEU A 28 -26.00 -5.79 10.90
C LEU A 28 -24.97 -5.33 9.85
N THR A 29 -25.43 -4.57 8.85
CA THR A 29 -24.58 -4.08 7.76
C THR A 29 -23.58 -3.05 8.26
N ASP A 30 -24.02 -2.09 9.07
CA ASP A 30 -23.16 -1.02 9.58
C ASP A 30 -22.08 -1.60 10.50
N PHE A 31 -22.45 -2.55 11.37
CA PHE A 31 -21.51 -3.29 12.19
C PHE A 31 -20.50 -4.10 11.34
N ALA A 32 -20.96 -4.74 10.26
CA ALA A 32 -20.06 -5.49 9.39
C ALA A 32 -19.09 -4.56 8.66
N ILE A 33 -19.53 -3.38 8.21
CA ILE A 33 -18.67 -2.39 7.57
C ILE A 33 -17.63 -1.85 8.55
N SER A 34 -18.03 -1.49 9.78
CA SER A 34 -17.08 -0.99 10.78
C SER A 34 -16.05 -2.05 11.14
N ALA A 35 -16.49 -3.29 11.44
CA ALA A 35 -15.59 -4.38 11.78
C ALA A 35 -14.61 -4.73 10.64
N LEU A 36 -15.04 -4.63 9.37
CA LEU A 36 -14.17 -4.81 8.22
C LEU A 36 -13.15 -3.68 8.08
N SER A 37 -13.56 -2.43 8.29
CA SER A 37 -12.69 -1.26 8.25
C SER A 37 -11.63 -1.33 9.34
N ASP A 38 -12.05 -1.51 10.59
CA ASP A 38 -11.17 -1.56 11.75
C ASP A 38 -10.13 -2.66 11.59
N ARG A 39 -10.55 -3.84 11.12
CA ARG A 39 -9.63 -4.95 10.92
C ARG A 39 -8.66 -4.71 9.76
N ALA A 40 -9.09 -4.02 8.71
CA ALA A 40 -8.20 -3.64 7.62
C ALA A 40 -7.13 -2.66 8.11
N ASP A 41 -7.53 -1.65 8.87
CA ASP A 41 -6.62 -0.66 9.45
C ASP A 41 -5.59 -1.32 10.37
N GLU A 42 -6.01 -2.20 11.28
CA GLU A 42 -5.10 -2.98 12.13
C GLU A 42 -4.06 -3.81 11.34
N ILE A 43 -4.47 -4.37 10.20
CA ILE A 43 -3.58 -5.18 9.36
C ILE A 43 -2.58 -4.26 8.64
N LEU A 44 -3.05 -3.14 8.09
CA LEU A 44 -2.20 -2.18 7.42
C LEU A 44 -1.19 -1.56 8.38
N GLU A 45 -1.62 -1.11 9.55
CA GLU A 45 -0.72 -0.56 10.58
C GLU A 45 0.38 -1.55 10.98
N ARG A 46 0.03 -2.83 11.13
CA ARG A 46 1.00 -3.90 11.45
C ARG A 46 2.01 -4.13 10.33
N HIS A 47 1.61 -3.94 9.07
CA HIS A 47 2.47 -4.18 7.92
C HIS A 47 3.29 -2.95 7.51
N ASP A 48 2.78 -1.75 7.75
CA ASP A 48 3.45 -0.48 7.44
C ASP A 48 4.45 -0.07 8.53
N THR A 49 4.30 -0.61 9.75
CA THR A 49 5.21 -0.32 10.86
C THR A 49 6.28 -1.39 11.00
N VAL A 50 7.54 -0.97 10.88
CA VAL A 50 8.69 -1.82 11.23
C VAL A 50 9.09 -1.52 12.68
N LEU A 51 8.79 -2.45 13.58
CA LEU A 51 9.29 -2.41 14.95
C LEU A 51 10.73 -2.93 14.96
N LEU A 52 11.67 -2.07 15.33
CA LEU A 52 13.08 -2.42 15.52
C LEU A 52 13.35 -2.58 17.01
N ASP A 53 14.06 -3.64 17.40
CA ASP A 53 14.64 -3.72 18.74
C ASP A 53 15.79 -2.69 18.91
N ALA A 54 16.30 -2.56 20.13
CA ALA A 54 17.30 -1.54 20.44
C ALA A 54 18.60 -1.71 19.63
N GLU A 55 19.00 -2.95 19.33
CA GLU A 55 20.21 -3.27 18.56
C GLU A 55 20.01 -2.92 17.09
N ALA A 56 18.91 -3.38 16.49
CA ALA A 56 18.55 -3.08 15.10
C ALA A 56 18.29 -1.59 14.89
N TYR A 57 17.74 -0.89 15.88
CA TYR A 57 17.56 0.56 15.86
C TYR A 57 18.90 1.29 15.86
N GLY A 58 19.85 0.89 16.71
CA GLY A 58 21.21 1.43 16.73
C GLY A 58 21.93 1.23 15.40
N PHE A 59 21.89 0.00 14.86
CA PHE A 59 22.45 -0.31 13.54
C PHE A 59 21.81 0.53 12.42
N PHE A 60 20.49 0.71 12.47
CA PHE A 60 19.77 1.53 11.49
C PHE A 60 20.22 3.00 11.53
N LEU A 61 20.32 3.60 12.72
CA LEU A 61 20.78 4.98 12.87
C LEU A 61 22.24 5.16 12.40
N GLU A 62 23.12 4.23 12.78
CA GLU A 62 24.52 4.25 12.32
C GLU A 62 24.59 4.16 10.79
N SER A 63 23.77 3.30 10.19
CA SER A 63 23.67 3.13 8.74
C SER A 63 23.14 4.38 8.02
N LEU A 64 22.28 5.19 8.65
CA LEU A 64 21.82 6.46 8.09
C LEU A 64 22.91 7.53 8.09
N GLY A 65 23.75 7.57 9.14
CA GLY A 65 24.88 8.50 9.25
C GLY A 65 26.03 8.20 8.29
N HIS A 66 26.20 6.94 7.90
CA HIS A 66 27.28 6.48 7.03
C HIS A 66 26.77 6.20 5.61
N ARG A 67 27.07 7.11 4.67
CA ARG A 67 26.74 6.90 3.25
C ARG A 67 27.71 5.90 2.62
N SER A 68 27.47 4.61 2.84
CA SER A 68 28.21 3.54 2.18
C SER A 68 28.00 3.58 0.67
N LYS A 69 29.07 3.42 -0.11
CA LYS A 69 28.95 3.34 -1.58
C LYS A 69 28.18 2.06 -1.93
N PRO A 70 27.18 2.10 -2.82
CA PRO A 70 26.41 0.92 -3.18
C PRO A 70 27.35 -0.14 -3.76
N SER A 71 27.09 -1.42 -3.50
CA SER A 71 27.91 -2.52 -4.03
C SER A 71 27.87 -2.59 -5.57
N GLN A 72 28.82 -3.31 -6.18
CA GLN A 72 28.82 -3.54 -7.63
C GLN A 72 27.54 -4.24 -8.10
N THR A 73 27.03 -5.18 -7.30
CA THR A 73 25.78 -5.89 -7.57
C THR A 73 24.58 -4.95 -7.57
N SER A 74 24.44 -4.09 -6.55
CA SER A 74 23.37 -3.09 -6.48
C SER A 74 23.41 -2.10 -7.65
N ARG A 75 24.61 -1.65 -8.05
CA ARG A 75 24.79 -0.79 -9.24
C ARG A 75 24.37 -1.50 -10.54
N ALA A 76 24.73 -2.77 -10.71
CA ALA A 76 24.38 -3.55 -11.89
C ALA A 76 22.85 -3.79 -11.99
N VAL A 77 22.20 -4.11 -10.87
CA VAL A 77 20.74 -4.26 -10.80
C VAL A 77 20.04 -2.94 -11.11
N ALA A 78 20.46 -1.82 -10.48
CA ALA A 78 19.89 -0.50 -10.76
C ALA A 78 20.08 -0.08 -12.23
N ALA A 79 21.21 -0.40 -12.86
CA ALA A 79 21.45 -0.14 -14.27
C ALA A 79 20.53 -0.98 -15.17
N ARG A 80 20.28 -2.25 -14.85
CA ARG A 80 19.30 -3.10 -15.56
C ARG A 80 17.88 -2.56 -15.42
N TYR A 81 17.51 -2.13 -14.21
CA TYR A 81 16.21 -1.50 -13.95
C TYR A 81 16.00 -0.24 -14.80
N ARG A 82 17.00 0.66 -14.85
CA ARG A 82 16.96 1.88 -15.69
C ARG A 82 16.81 1.60 -17.18
N ARG A 83 17.26 0.42 -17.66
CA ARG A 83 17.13 -0.04 -19.05
C ARG A 83 15.81 -0.76 -19.33
N GLY A 84 14.84 -0.75 -18.41
CA GLY A 84 13.52 -1.36 -18.60
C GLY A 84 13.51 -2.88 -18.47
N GLN A 85 14.63 -3.51 -18.08
CA GLN A 85 14.74 -4.96 -17.94
C GLN A 85 14.19 -5.40 -16.57
N ARG A 86 12.86 -5.47 -16.45
CA ARG A 86 12.11 -5.81 -15.22
C ARG A 86 12.04 -7.32 -14.91
N LYS A 87 13.00 -8.12 -15.35
CA LYS A 87 13.02 -9.56 -14.99
C LYS A 87 13.49 -9.73 -13.54
N GLY A 88 12.61 -10.24 -12.68
CA GLY A 88 12.95 -10.71 -11.33
C GLY A 88 12.88 -9.67 -10.21
N VAL A 89 12.36 -8.46 -10.46
CA VAL A 89 11.97 -7.58 -9.35
C VAL A 89 10.65 -8.12 -8.80
N ARG A 90 10.73 -8.95 -7.75
CA ARG A 90 9.60 -9.08 -6.84
C ARG A 90 9.37 -7.67 -6.31
N SER A 91 8.28 -7.04 -6.71
CA SER A 91 7.75 -5.86 -6.03
C SER A 91 6.52 -6.35 -5.28
N PRO A 92 6.63 -6.83 -4.02
CA PRO A 92 5.48 -7.20 -3.22
C PRO A 92 4.97 -6.03 -2.36
N LEU A 93 5.61 -4.85 -2.39
CA LEU A 93 5.08 -3.65 -1.76
C LEU A 93 4.40 -2.79 -2.82
N LEU A 94 3.34 -3.36 -3.41
CA LEU A 94 2.27 -2.59 -4.00
C LEU A 94 1.35 -2.18 -2.85
N ILE A 95 1.69 -1.08 -2.20
CA ILE A 95 0.62 -0.13 -1.88
C ILE A 95 0.21 0.38 -3.27
N GLU A 96 -0.78 -0.26 -3.90
CA GLU A 96 -1.49 0.38 -5.02
C GLU A 96 -1.86 1.77 -4.52
N PRO A 97 -1.49 2.87 -5.20
CA PRO A 97 -2.00 4.17 -4.81
C PRO A 97 -3.52 4.09 -4.86
N ILE A 98 -4.17 4.20 -3.70
CA ILE A 98 -5.61 4.39 -3.58
C ILE A 98 -5.92 5.79 -4.17
N SER A 99 -5.97 5.87 -5.50
CA SER A 99 -6.65 6.88 -6.33
C SER A 99 -6.09 6.88 -7.76
N LYS A 100 -6.31 5.80 -8.51
CA LYS A 100 -6.43 5.92 -9.97
C LYS A 100 -7.78 6.57 -10.31
N SER A 101 -7.95 7.84 -9.92
CA SER A 101 -9.09 8.67 -10.32
C SER A 101 -8.83 10.16 -10.12
N GLN A 102 -7.64 10.66 -10.48
CA GLN A 102 -7.54 12.07 -10.87
C GLN A 102 -7.65 12.19 -12.39
N ARG A 103 -8.83 12.63 -12.81
CA ARG A 103 -9.12 13.14 -14.16
C ARG A 103 -8.22 14.36 -14.39
N TYR A 104 -7.19 14.24 -15.22
CA TYR A 104 -6.49 15.41 -15.77
C TYR A 104 -7.26 15.94 -16.99
N SER A 105 -7.33 17.27 -17.09
CA SER A 105 -8.38 18.04 -17.75
C SER A 105 -8.50 17.92 -19.27
N ASN A 106 -7.66 17.15 -19.97
CA ASN A 106 -7.60 17.16 -21.44
C ASN A 106 -7.77 15.79 -22.13
N GLY A 107 -8.31 14.77 -21.46
CA GLY A 107 -8.89 13.58 -22.13
C GLY A 107 -7.96 12.68 -22.96
N GLU A 108 -6.66 12.93 -23.03
CA GLU A 108 -5.71 12.12 -23.81
C GLU A 108 -4.89 11.15 -22.94
N TRP A 109 -4.89 9.88 -23.33
CA TRP A 109 -4.04 8.83 -22.75
C TRP A 109 -2.66 8.87 -23.40
N LEU A 110 -1.59 9.07 -22.61
CA LEU A 110 -0.23 8.73 -23.06
C LEU A 110 0.09 7.28 -22.70
N PRO A 111 0.59 6.46 -23.64
CA PRO A 111 0.99 5.10 -23.34
C PRO A 111 2.18 5.08 -22.37
N CYS A 112 2.19 4.07 -21.48
CA CYS A 112 3.25 3.86 -20.50
C CYS A 112 4.63 3.82 -21.17
N GLY A 113 5.46 4.84 -20.94
CA GLY A 113 6.83 4.91 -21.46
C GLY A 113 7.40 6.31 -21.64
N THR A 114 6.57 7.35 -21.67
CA THR A 114 7.03 8.73 -21.72
C THR A 114 7.33 9.24 -20.31
N ARG A 115 8.59 9.59 -20.05
CA ARG A 115 8.91 10.43 -18.88
C ARG A 115 8.24 11.78 -19.10
N PRO A 116 7.36 12.26 -18.21
CA PRO A 116 7.00 13.67 -18.25
C PRO A 116 8.29 14.46 -18.04
N LYS A 117 8.62 15.36 -18.95
CA LYS A 117 9.64 16.39 -18.68
C LYS A 117 9.06 17.22 -17.53
N LEU A 118 9.58 17.02 -16.32
CA LEU A 118 9.38 17.98 -15.25
C LEU A 118 9.84 19.34 -15.78
N PRO A 119 9.03 20.41 -15.66
CA PRO A 119 9.55 21.74 -15.90
C PRO A 119 10.72 21.95 -14.92
N VAL A 120 11.89 22.28 -15.47
CA VAL A 120 12.98 22.85 -14.68
C VAL A 120 12.44 24.19 -14.20
N ILE A 121 12.07 24.28 -12.93
CA ILE A 121 11.87 25.58 -12.28
C ILE A 121 13.29 26.16 -12.13
N LEU A 122 13.72 26.91 -13.14
CA LEU A 122 14.83 27.83 -13.01
C LEU A 122 14.35 28.96 -12.11
N GLY A 123 14.99 29.09 -10.95
CA GLY A 123 14.99 30.36 -10.20
C GLY A 123 15.82 31.40 -10.92
#